data_AF-O04811-F1
#
_entry.id   AF-O04811-F1
#
_cell.length_a   1.000
_cell.length_b   1.000
_cell.length_c   1.000
_cell.angle_alpha   90.00
_cell.angle_beta   90.00
_cell.angle_gamma   90.00
#
_symmetry.space_group_name_H-M   'P 1'
#
loop_
_entity.id
_entity.type
_entity.pdbx_description
1 polymer ?
#
loop_
_entity_poly.entity_id
_entity_poly.type
_entity_poly.pdbx_seq_one_letter_code
_entity_poly.pdbx_strand_id
1 'polypeptide(L)'
;RVMAYKFHEDDHGEVIAEVKKPGLEPYMGLHYPATDIPQATRFLFMKNKVRMIVDCRAKHVKVLQDKKIGFDLTLCGSTLRAPHSCHLQYMENMNSSASLVMAVVVNDNDEDGDSSDAVQPQKRKRLWGLVVCHHTT
;
A
#
# COMPACT_ATOMS: atom_id res chain seq x y z
N ARG A 1 -2.97 11.58 -10.69
CA ARG A 1 -1.91 12.02 -9.75
C ARG A 1 -1.03 10.82 -9.47
N VAL A 2 0.28 11.01 -9.36
CA VAL A 2 1.25 10.00 -8.91
C VAL A 2 2.08 10.64 -7.82
N MET A 3 2.30 9.94 -6.70
CA MET A 3 3.01 10.47 -5.54
C MET A 3 3.89 9.41 -4.89
N ALA A 4 5.03 9.84 -4.33
CA ALA A 4 5.86 9.04 -3.46
C ALA A 4 5.46 9.34 -2.01
N TYR A 5 4.97 8.32 -1.32
CA TYR A 5 4.53 8.37 0.07
C TYR A 5 5.56 7.64 0.94
N LYS A 6 6.28 8.36 1.79
CA LYS A 6 7.34 7.82 2.65
C LYS A 6 6.77 7.50 4.03
N PHE A 7 7.11 6.35 4.60
CA PHE A 7 6.85 6.06 6.01
C PHE A 7 7.97 6.63 6.90
N HIS A 8 7.58 7.28 7.99
CA HIS A 8 8.47 7.76 9.05
C HIS A 8 8.58 6.75 10.19
N GLU A 9 9.45 7.02 11.16
CA GLU A 9 9.83 6.08 12.23
C GLU A 9 8.67 5.73 13.19
N ASP A 10 7.77 6.68 13.42
CA ASP A 10 6.53 6.55 14.21
C ASP A 10 5.34 6.02 13.36
N ASP A 11 5.65 5.43 12.21
CA ASP A 11 4.70 4.86 11.26
C ASP A 11 3.77 5.86 10.55
N HIS A 12 3.79 7.16 10.83
CA HIS A 12 3.04 8.12 10.00
C HIS A 12 3.68 8.21 8.60
N GLY A 13 3.01 8.85 7.64
CA GLY A 13 3.62 9.02 6.32
C GLY A 13 3.41 10.38 5.70
N GLU A 14 4.28 10.67 4.75
CA GLU A 14 4.43 11.99 4.13
C GLU A 14 4.50 11.85 2.61
N VAL A 15 3.85 12.75 1.89
CA VAL A 15 4.01 12.86 0.44
C VAL A 15 5.26 13.68 0.11
N ILE A 16 6.36 13.00 -0.22
CA ILE A 16 7.68 13.60 -0.45
C ILE A 16 7.96 13.97 -1.91
N ALA A 17 7.14 13.50 -2.85
CA ALA A 17 7.21 13.86 -4.26
C ALA A 17 5.86 13.64 -4.92
N GLU A 18 5.49 14.49 -5.88
CA GLU A 18 4.20 14.42 -6.54
C GLU A 18 4.23 14.97 -7.97
N VAL A 19 3.51 14.28 -8.87
CA VAL A 19 3.11 14.79 -10.19
C VAL A 19 1.59 14.69 -10.31
N LYS A 20 0.93 15.80 -10.61
CA LYS A 20 -0.53 15.88 -10.72
C LYS A 20 -0.97 16.56 -12.02
N LYS A 21 -2.20 16.27 -12.43
CA LYS A 21 -2.85 17.04 -13.50
C LYS A 21 -3.07 18.49 -13.03
N PRO A 22 -3.06 19.49 -13.93
CA PRO A 22 -3.47 20.85 -13.60
C PRO A 22 -4.87 20.88 -12.96
N GLY A 23 -5.10 21.80 -12.03
CA GLY A 23 -6.39 21.99 -11.36
C GLY A 23 -6.67 21.07 -10.15
N LEU A 24 -5.80 20.09 -9.85
CA LEU A 24 -5.91 19.30 -8.62
C LEU A 24 -5.15 19.97 -7.47
N GLU A 25 -5.68 19.95 -6.25
CA GLU A 25 -4.97 20.43 -5.06
C GLU A 25 -3.69 19.63 -4.80
N PRO A 26 -2.52 20.24 -4.50
CA PRO A 26 -1.30 19.50 -4.20
C PRO A 26 -1.42 18.72 -2.88
N TYR A 27 -0.84 17.51 -2.83
CA TYR A 27 -0.65 16.78 -1.57
C TYR A 27 0.80 16.80 -1.08
N MET A 28 1.72 17.29 -1.92
CA MET A 28 3.13 17.45 -1.58
C MET A 28 3.34 18.11 -0.21
N GLY A 29 4.14 17.46 0.64
CA GLY A 29 4.48 17.93 1.99
C GLY A 29 3.41 17.66 3.06
N LEU A 30 2.26 17.07 2.73
CA LEU A 30 1.25 16.70 3.73
C LEU A 30 1.65 15.43 4.46
N HIS A 31 1.43 15.44 5.77
CA HIS A 31 1.60 14.29 6.67
C HIS A 31 0.24 13.66 6.98
N TYR A 32 0.22 12.34 7.03
CA TYR A 32 -0.96 11.52 7.27
C TYR A 32 -0.70 10.56 8.43
N PRO A 33 -1.69 10.34 9.30
CA PRO A 33 -1.51 9.52 10.49
C PRO A 33 -1.24 8.06 10.14
N ALA A 34 -0.52 7.35 11.01
CA ALA A 34 -0.19 5.94 10.83
C ALA A 34 -1.43 5.05 10.62
N THR A 35 -2.57 5.45 11.20
CA THR A 35 -3.84 4.74 11.14
C THR A 35 -4.49 4.71 9.75
N ASP A 36 -4.14 5.63 8.85
CA ASP A 36 -4.66 5.64 7.48
C ASP A 36 -4.21 4.38 6.69
N ILE A 37 -3.03 3.85 7.03
CA ILE A 37 -2.50 2.60 6.47
C ILE A 37 -2.18 1.64 7.61
N PRO A 38 -3.15 0.78 8.02
CA PRO A 38 -2.96 -0.16 9.13
C PRO A 38 -1.77 -1.10 8.93
N GLN A 39 -1.17 -1.55 10.02
CA GLN A 39 0.00 -2.43 10.01
C GLN A 39 -0.23 -3.72 9.19
N ALA A 40 -1.44 -4.30 9.24
CA ALA A 40 -1.81 -5.46 8.43
C ALA A 40 -1.72 -5.18 6.91
N THR A 41 -2.09 -3.97 6.48
CA THR A 41 -1.98 -3.53 5.08
C THR A 41 -0.51 -3.37 4.67
N ARG A 42 0.32 -2.77 5.54
CA ARG A 42 1.77 -2.64 5.29
C ARG A 42 2.43 -4.01 5.14
N PHE A 43 2.09 -4.95 6.03
CA PHE A 43 2.57 -6.33 5.94
C PHE A 43 2.12 -7.00 4.63
N LEU A 44 0.87 -6.80 4.21
CA LEU A 44 0.39 -7.32 2.93
C LEU A 44 1.16 -6.74 1.73
N PHE A 45 1.64 -5.50 1.79
CA PHE A 45 2.46 -4.91 0.73
C PHE A 45 3.86 -5.53 0.62
N MET A 46 4.39 -6.09 1.71
CA MET A 46 5.65 -6.86 1.67
C MET A 46 5.50 -8.15 0.84
N LYS A 47 4.31 -8.76 0.84
CA LYS A 47 3.99 -9.96 0.04
C LYS A 47 3.46 -9.62 -1.35
N ASN A 48 2.50 -8.70 -1.42
CA ASN A 48 1.81 -8.28 -2.64
C ASN A 48 2.24 -6.85 -2.98
N LYS A 49 3.28 -6.73 -3.79
CA LYS A 49 3.95 -5.45 -4.04
C LYS A 49 3.15 -4.46 -4.88
N VAL A 50 2.09 -4.91 -5.56
CA VAL A 50 1.25 -4.08 -6.42
C VAL A 50 -0.22 -4.35 -6.10
N ARG A 51 -1.00 -3.29 -5.95
CA ARG A 51 -2.44 -3.36 -5.71
C ARG A 51 -3.17 -2.32 -6.54
N MET A 52 -4.20 -2.75 -7.26
CA MET A 52 -5.06 -1.89 -8.07
C MET A 52 -6.50 -1.93 -7.56
N ILE A 53 -7.15 -0.78 -7.53
CA ILE A 53 -8.59 -0.60 -7.36
C ILE A 53 -9.05 0.20 -8.57
N VAL A 54 -9.88 -0.42 -9.41
CA VAL A 54 -10.32 0.18 -10.67
C VAL A 54 -11.39 1.25 -10.42
N ASP A 55 -12.31 0.99 -9.49
CA ASP A 55 -13.38 1.91 -9.13
C ASP A 55 -13.80 1.65 -7.69
N CYS A 56 -13.76 2.69 -6.85
CA CYS A 56 -14.21 2.63 -5.45
C CYS A 56 -15.73 2.53 -5.29
N ARG A 57 -16.49 2.88 -6.33
CA ARG A 57 -17.98 2.86 -6.33
C ARG A 57 -18.55 1.58 -6.93
N ALA A 58 -17.69 0.72 -7.49
CA ALA A 58 -18.13 -0.53 -8.09
C ALA A 58 -18.73 -1.49 -7.07
N LYS A 59 -19.83 -2.15 -7.45
CA LYS A 59 -20.46 -3.17 -6.60
C LYS A 59 -19.55 -4.39 -6.48
N HIS A 60 -19.24 -4.78 -5.25
CA HIS A 60 -18.44 -5.97 -4.97
C HIS A 60 -19.17 -7.25 -5.38
N VAL A 61 -18.41 -8.23 -5.87
CA VAL A 61 -18.92 -9.54 -6.30
C VAL A 61 -18.57 -10.59 -5.26
N LYS A 62 -19.56 -11.39 -4.87
CA LYS A 62 -19.39 -12.49 -3.92
C LYS A 62 -18.63 -13.65 -4.58
N VAL A 63 -17.61 -14.14 -3.90
CA VAL A 63 -16.92 -15.39 -4.28
C VAL A 63 -17.74 -16.58 -3.79
N LEU A 64 -17.93 -17.56 -4.67
CA LEU A 64 -18.59 -18.83 -4.33
C LEU A 64 -17.51 -19.86 -4.01
N GLN A 65 -17.56 -20.45 -2.81
CA GLN A 65 -16.68 -21.55 -2.40
C GLN A 65 -17.48 -22.85 -2.28
N ASP A 66 -16.85 -23.98 -2.58
CA ASP A 66 -17.45 -25.30 -2.38
C ASP A 66 -17.67 -25.52 -0.88
N LYS A 67 -18.89 -25.95 -0.50
CA LYS A 67 -19.27 -26.26 0.89
C LYS A 67 -18.44 -27.38 1.50
N LYS A 68 -17.78 -28.20 0.68
CA LYS A 68 -16.88 -29.26 1.13
C LYS A 68 -15.57 -28.74 1.70
N ILE A 69 -15.18 -27.49 1.39
CA ILE A 69 -13.98 -26.87 1.94
C ILE A 69 -14.31 -26.37 3.36
N GLY A 70 -13.70 -27.00 4.37
CA GLY A 70 -13.96 -26.68 5.78
C GLY A 70 -13.26 -25.41 6.31
N PHE A 71 -12.70 -24.58 5.42
CA PHE A 71 -11.99 -23.35 5.76
C PHE A 71 -12.22 -22.29 4.68
N ASP A 72 -12.04 -21.02 5.03
CA ASP A 72 -12.21 -19.92 4.08
C ASP A 72 -10.99 -19.74 3.18
N LEU A 73 -11.25 -19.54 1.89
CA LEU A 73 -10.20 -19.27 0.92
C LEU A 73 -9.51 -17.93 1.22
N THR A 74 -8.18 -17.93 1.22
CA THR A 74 -7.40 -16.71 1.39
C THR A 74 -7.24 -15.98 0.06
N LEU A 75 -7.92 -14.84 -0.08
CA LEU A 75 -7.86 -14.00 -1.29
C LEU A 75 -6.85 -12.85 -1.19
N CYS A 76 -6.00 -12.84 -0.16
CA CYS A 76 -5.10 -11.70 0.10
C CYS A 76 -4.16 -11.37 -1.06
N GLY A 77 -3.78 -12.39 -1.86
CA GLY A 77 -2.93 -12.26 -3.04
C GLY A 77 -3.69 -12.13 -4.38
N SER A 78 -5.03 -12.09 -4.36
CA SER A 78 -5.80 -11.87 -5.58
C SER A 78 -5.67 -10.42 -6.03
N THR A 79 -5.41 -10.22 -7.32
CA THR A 79 -5.36 -8.90 -7.96
C THR A 79 -6.72 -8.20 -7.99
N LEU A 80 -7.81 -8.97 -7.94
CA LEU A 80 -9.19 -8.50 -7.95
C LEU A 80 -9.80 -8.38 -6.54
N ARG A 81 -8.97 -8.49 -5.49
CA ARG A 81 -9.45 -8.41 -4.11
C ARG A 81 -10.12 -7.06 -3.85
N ALA A 82 -11.39 -7.11 -3.45
CA ALA A 82 -12.16 -5.94 -3.08
C ALA A 82 -11.50 -5.15 -1.93
N PRO A 83 -11.50 -3.81 -1.98
CA PRO A 83 -11.11 -2.96 -0.85
C PRO A 83 -12.07 -3.09 0.34
N HIS A 84 -11.53 -2.85 1.54
CA HIS A 84 -12.35 -2.74 2.75
C HIS A 84 -13.22 -1.47 2.68
N SER A 85 -14.44 -1.50 3.23
CA SER A 85 -15.41 -0.40 3.15
C SER A 85 -14.88 0.92 3.70
N CYS A 86 -14.13 0.89 4.81
CA CYS A 86 -13.47 2.08 5.35
C CYS A 86 -12.53 2.74 4.32
N HIS A 87 -11.78 1.95 3.56
CA HIS A 87 -10.87 2.48 2.55
C HIS A 87 -11.60 2.98 1.30
N LEU A 88 -12.75 2.37 0.95
CA LEU A 88 -13.61 2.90 -0.10
C LEU A 88 -14.10 4.30 0.24
N GLN A 89 -14.63 4.49 1.45
CA GLN A 89 -15.11 5.80 1.89
C GLN A 89 -13.96 6.83 1.93
N TYR A 90 -12.77 6.39 2.37
CA TYR A 90 -11.58 7.24 2.35
C TYR A 90 -11.21 7.71 0.92
N MET A 91 -11.23 6.79 -0.05
CA MET A 91 -10.99 7.12 -1.45
C MET A 91 -12.02 8.10 -2.01
N GLU A 92 -13.31 7.91 -1.69
CA GLU A 92 -14.37 8.84 -2.07
C GLU A 92 -14.17 10.22 -1.47
N ASN A 93 -13.84 10.31 -0.17
CA ASN A 93 -13.60 11.57 0.52
C ASN A 93 -12.41 12.34 -0.06
N MET A 94 -11.40 11.63 -0.60
CA MET A 94 -10.27 12.23 -1.29
C MET A 94 -10.49 12.47 -2.80
N ASN A 95 -11.71 12.24 -3.31
CA ASN A 95 -12.03 12.34 -4.74
C ASN A 95 -11.13 11.47 -5.64
N SER A 96 -10.77 10.28 -5.16
CA SER A 96 -9.98 9.30 -5.91
C SER A 96 -10.86 8.12 -6.33
N SER A 97 -11.36 8.13 -7.57
CA SER A 97 -12.20 7.05 -8.12
C SER A 97 -11.43 5.74 -8.27
N ALA A 98 -10.21 5.78 -8.78
CA ALA A 98 -9.33 4.63 -8.96
C ALA A 98 -7.98 4.84 -8.27
N SER A 99 -7.33 3.74 -7.89
CA SER A 99 -6.00 3.76 -7.25
C SER A 99 -5.10 2.63 -7.72
N LEU A 100 -3.82 2.92 -7.92
CA LEU A 100 -2.76 1.93 -8.09
C LEU A 100 -1.67 2.23 -7.04
N VAL A 101 -1.33 1.24 -6.23
CA VAL A 101 -0.33 1.36 -5.17
C VAL A 101 0.76 0.33 -5.39
N MET A 102 2.01 0.78 -5.32
CA MET A 102 3.20 -0.04 -5.47
C MET A 102 4.11 0.10 -4.25
N ALA A 103 4.55 -1.02 -3.69
CA ALA A 103 5.41 -1.06 -2.52
C ALA A 103 6.87 -0.75 -2.87
N VAL A 104 7.48 0.18 -2.14
CA VAL A 104 8.92 0.45 -2.19
C VAL A 104 9.57 -0.28 -1.03
N VAL A 105 10.24 -1.40 -1.32
CA VAL A 105 10.90 -2.24 -0.33
C VAL A 105 12.41 -2.10 -0.48
N VAL A 106 13.08 -1.74 0.61
CA VAL A 106 14.52 -1.62 0.70
C VAL A 106 15.09 -2.77 1.54
N ASN A 107 16.35 -3.11 1.32
CA ASN A 107 17.08 -3.96 2.24
C ASN A 107 17.67 -3.04 3.32
N ASP A 108 17.51 -3.40 4.59
CA ASP A 108 18.42 -2.90 5.63
C ASP A 108 19.78 -3.55 5.36
N ASN A 109 20.70 -2.76 4.84
CA ASN A 109 22.10 -3.04 5.03
C ASN A 109 22.51 -2.22 6.27
N ASP A 110 22.78 -2.88 7.39
CA ASP A 110 23.52 -2.24 8.48
C ASP A 110 24.96 -2.01 7.96
N GLU A 111 25.21 -0.90 7.25
CA GLU A 111 26.56 -0.51 6.80
C GLU A 111 27.31 0.26 7.89
N ASP A 112 27.33 -0.27 9.11
CA ASP A 112 28.22 0.20 10.19
C ASP A 112 28.68 -1.03 11.00
N GLY A 113 29.71 -1.72 10.52
CA GLY A 113 30.25 -2.87 11.26
C GLY A 113 31.25 -3.70 10.47
N ASP A 114 32.51 -3.28 10.51
CA ASP A 114 33.67 -4.12 10.22
C ASP A 114 33.60 -5.39 11.09
N SER A 115 33.17 -6.52 10.49
CA SER A 115 33.12 -7.81 11.18
C SER A 115 33.17 -8.95 10.16
N SER A 116 34.38 -9.44 9.95
CA SER A 116 34.66 -10.75 9.39
C SER A 116 34.11 -11.84 10.30
N ASP A 117 32.88 -12.31 10.07
CA ASP A 117 32.52 -13.70 10.41
C ASP A 117 31.26 -14.19 9.70
N ALA A 118 31.34 -15.43 9.23
CA ALA A 118 30.42 -16.04 8.30
C ALA A 118 29.15 -16.59 8.97
N VAL A 119 28.02 -15.89 8.81
CA VAL A 119 26.68 -16.44 8.54
C VAL A 119 25.92 -15.33 7.82
N GLN A 120 25.53 -15.48 6.55
CA GLN A 120 24.72 -14.46 5.85
C GLN A 120 23.41 -14.25 6.62
N PRO A 121 23.22 -13.11 7.31
CA PRO A 121 21.93 -12.82 7.91
C PRO A 121 20.97 -12.58 6.74
N GLN A 122 19.78 -13.18 6.78
CA GLN A 122 18.72 -12.86 5.84
C GLN A 122 18.53 -11.34 5.83
N LYS A 123 18.97 -10.67 4.76
CA LYS A 123 18.88 -9.20 4.64
C LYS A 123 17.47 -8.76 5.01
N ARG A 124 17.34 -8.05 6.13
CA ARG A 124 16.04 -7.64 6.67
C ARG A 124 15.42 -6.66 5.68
N LYS A 125 14.23 -6.96 5.17
CA LYS A 125 13.53 -6.09 4.22
C LYS A 125 12.62 -5.14 4.97
N ARG A 126 12.62 -3.87 4.58
CA ARG A 126 11.77 -2.83 5.16
C ARG A 126 10.90 -2.20 4.07
N LEU A 127 9.62 -1.98 4.38
CA LEU A 127 8.73 -1.16 3.55
C LEU A 127 9.08 0.31 3.77
N TRP A 128 9.85 0.89 2.86
CA TRP A 128 10.29 2.29 2.96
C TRP A 128 9.15 3.27 2.67
N GLY A 129 8.26 2.90 1.75
CA GLY A 129 7.18 3.76 1.30
C GLY A 129 6.34 3.12 0.21
N LEU A 130 5.50 3.92 -0.41
CA LEU A 130 4.60 3.54 -1.48
C LEU A 130 4.70 4.54 -2.63
N VAL A 131 4.62 4.05 -3.87
CA VAL A 131 4.22 4.88 -5.00
C VAL A 131 2.71 4.73 -5.15
N VAL A 132 2.00 5.84 -5.01
CA VAL A 132 0.53 5.88 -5.04
C VAL A 132 0.06 6.68 -6.24
N CYS A 133 -0.82 6.08 -7.04
CA CYS A 133 -1.43 6.71 -8.19
C CYS A 133 -2.93 6.85 -7.94
N HIS A 134 -3.48 8.04 -8.13
CA HIS A 134 -4.92 8.31 -8.07
C HIS A 134 -5.45 8.74 -9.44
N HIS A 135 -6.63 8.23 -9.79
CA HIS A 135 -7.42 8.67 -10.94
C HIS A 135 -8.78 9.17 -10.47
N THR A 136 -9.27 10.24 -11.10
CA THR A 136 -10.54 10.90 -10.75
C THR A 136 -11.73 10.32 -11.50
N THR A 137 -11.50 9.45 -12.48
CA THR A 137 -12.52 8.78 -13.29
C THR A 137 -12.37 7.26 -13.20
#